data_AF-A0A6L9Y2Y6-F1
#
_entry.id   AF-A0A6L9Y2Y6-F1
#
_cell.length_a   1.000
_cell.length_b   1.000
_cell.length_c   1.000
_cell.angle_alpha   90.00
_cell.angle_beta   90.00
_cell.angle_gamma   90.00
#
_symmetry.space_group_name_H-M   'P 1'
#
loop_
_entity.id
_entity.type
_entity.pdbx_description
1 polymer ?
#
loop_
_entity_poly.entity_id
_entity_poly.type
_entity_poly.pdbx_seq_one_letter_code
_entity_poly.pdbx_strand_id
1 'polypeptide(L)'
;MVFTYDEGARRRQVAVESLSVRHHAAEGLLRLLHALAVMKPKGDDAPSIWLAVADTPNSLADTVNGVVNAMNADKNLLQSLYFRPDIPLGEPEAKAFETALARINHANLLLTNAELPVNTANNKVKHGLAVSARDDLRVELITTAPDENGNIPVSAFDKGKSMPIFDRPLLSLLGRPPGREKGVELTTVRIDVPSVLSEAWMFASVYSTIFHVRALKHFGSDELIAPYPALPVGPAPAQILTGRVEGLRTVVTTPADGSEGRQPGLFLYNTFIPMHIDYETGVSGGVVAG
;
A
#
# COMPACT_ATOMS: atom_id res chain seq x y z
N MET A 1 -11.12 -36.19 -9.14
CA MET A 1 -9.95 -35.31 -8.93
C MET A 1 -10.21 -34.55 -7.65
N VAL A 2 -9.54 -34.92 -6.56
CA VAL A 2 -9.70 -34.25 -5.25
C VAL A 2 -8.65 -33.16 -5.21
N PHE A 3 -9.07 -31.90 -5.24
CA PHE A 3 -8.16 -30.79 -4.99
C PHE A 3 -7.82 -30.79 -3.50
N THR A 4 -6.66 -31.32 -3.15
CA THR A 4 -6.08 -31.11 -1.82
C THR A 4 -5.61 -29.66 -1.76
N TYR A 5 -6.31 -28.84 -0.98
CA TYR A 5 -5.90 -27.47 -0.70
C TYR A 5 -4.63 -27.52 0.17
N ASP A 6 -3.50 -27.20 -0.46
CA ASP A 6 -2.23 -26.97 0.23
C ASP A 6 -2.30 -25.69 1.08
N GLU A 7 -1.80 -25.75 2.31
CA GLU A 7 -1.75 -24.59 3.22
C GLU A 7 -0.89 -23.46 2.62
N GLY A 8 0.14 -23.80 1.83
CA GLY A 8 0.90 -22.82 1.05
C GLY A 8 0.04 -22.06 0.05
N ALA A 9 -0.80 -22.77 -0.71
CA ALA A 9 -1.75 -22.15 -1.64
C ALA A 9 -2.74 -21.22 -0.91
N ARG A 10 -3.25 -21.62 0.26
CA ARG A 10 -4.12 -20.79 1.09
C ARG A 10 -3.41 -19.51 1.54
N ARG A 11 -2.17 -19.60 2.03
CA ARG A 11 -1.40 -18.41 2.47
C ARG A 11 -1.16 -17.43 1.33
N ARG A 12 -0.86 -17.92 0.12
CA ARG A 12 -0.72 -17.08 -1.08
C ARG A 12 -2.04 -16.40 -1.46
N GLN A 13 -3.15 -17.13 -1.41
CA GLN A 13 -4.48 -16.58 -1.65
C GLN A 13 -4.81 -15.44 -0.68
N VAL A 14 -4.65 -15.67 0.63
CA VAL A 14 -4.89 -14.65 1.66
C VAL A 14 -4.01 -13.41 1.44
N ALA A 15 -2.75 -13.60 1.06
CA ALA A 15 -1.84 -12.50 0.76
C ALA A 15 -2.34 -11.66 -0.42
N VAL A 16 -2.73 -12.30 -1.52
CA VAL A 16 -3.26 -11.60 -2.71
C VAL A 16 -4.58 -10.88 -2.40
N GLU A 17 -5.51 -11.55 -1.73
CA GLU A 17 -6.80 -10.96 -1.36
C GLU A 17 -6.64 -9.77 -0.42
N SER A 18 -5.72 -9.85 0.57
CA SER A 18 -5.43 -8.74 1.47
C SER A 18 -4.93 -7.51 0.72
N LEU A 19 -4.08 -7.69 -0.30
CA LEU A 19 -3.62 -6.60 -1.16
C LEU A 19 -4.79 -5.97 -1.92
N SER A 20 -5.67 -6.76 -2.50
CA SER A 20 -6.84 -6.26 -3.23
C SER A 20 -7.77 -5.45 -2.32
N VAL A 21 -8.07 -5.96 -1.12
CA VAL A 21 -8.89 -5.26 -0.13
C VAL A 21 -8.26 -3.91 0.26
N ARG A 22 -6.95 -3.87 0.54
CA ARG A 22 -6.24 -2.62 0.86
C ARG A 22 -6.35 -1.60 -0.26
N HIS A 23 -6.13 -2.00 -1.52
CA HIS A 23 -6.20 -1.09 -2.65
C HIS A 23 -7.62 -0.61 -2.93
N HIS A 24 -8.64 -1.48 -2.79
CA HIS A 24 -10.03 -1.06 -2.93
C HIS A 24 -10.44 -0.06 -1.86
N ALA A 25 -10.00 -0.24 -0.60
CA ALA A 25 -10.26 0.71 0.47
C ALA A 25 -9.58 2.07 0.20
N ALA A 26 -8.32 2.06 -0.25
CA ALA A 26 -7.59 3.28 -0.61
C ALA A 26 -8.25 4.01 -1.79
N GLU A 27 -8.57 3.29 -2.87
CA GLU A 27 -9.20 3.85 -4.07
C GLU A 27 -10.60 4.39 -3.75
N GLY A 28 -11.41 3.63 -2.99
CA GLY A 28 -12.73 4.06 -2.55
C GLY A 28 -12.68 5.36 -1.75
N LEU A 29 -11.70 5.50 -0.84
CA LEU A 29 -11.46 6.73 -0.09
C LEU A 29 -11.15 7.92 -1.01
N LEU A 30 -10.21 7.77 -1.95
CA LEU A 30 -9.83 8.89 -2.83
C LEU A 30 -10.92 9.25 -3.83
N ARG A 31 -11.67 8.26 -4.36
CA ARG A 31 -12.82 8.54 -5.23
C ARG A 31 -13.95 9.25 -4.47
N LEU A 32 -14.22 8.86 -3.22
CA LEU A 32 -15.19 9.55 -2.37
C LEU A 32 -14.77 11.00 -2.13
N LEU A 33 -13.50 11.22 -1.76
CA LEU A 33 -12.96 12.56 -1.58
C LEU A 33 -13.05 13.39 -2.87
N HIS A 34 -12.71 12.82 -4.02
CA HIS A 34 -12.81 13.51 -5.31
C HIS A 34 -14.25 13.92 -5.62
N ALA A 35 -15.21 12.99 -5.43
CA ALA A 35 -16.63 13.25 -5.62
C ALA A 35 -17.16 14.39 -4.73
N LEU A 36 -16.61 14.54 -3.51
CA LEU A 36 -17.04 15.56 -2.55
C LEU A 36 -16.31 16.90 -2.71
N ALA A 37 -15.03 16.86 -3.10
CA ALA A 37 -14.15 18.01 -3.13
C ALA A 37 -14.06 18.70 -4.49
N VAL A 38 -14.23 17.94 -5.58
CA VAL A 38 -13.95 18.40 -6.95
C VAL A 38 -15.21 18.42 -7.81
N MET A 39 -16.02 17.37 -7.73
CA MET A 39 -17.17 17.21 -8.62
C MET A 39 -18.28 18.21 -8.32
N LYS A 40 -18.87 18.75 -9.39
CA LYS A 40 -20.11 19.54 -9.32
C LYS A 40 -21.24 18.71 -9.94
N PRO A 41 -22.41 18.62 -9.31
CA PRO A 41 -23.59 18.00 -9.94
C PRO A 41 -23.85 18.67 -11.29
N LYS A 42 -24.21 17.88 -12.31
CA LYS A 42 -24.71 18.43 -13.57
C LYS A 42 -26.09 19.05 -13.30
N GLY A 43 -26.44 20.10 -14.04
CA GLY A 43 -27.56 21.00 -13.69
C GLY A 43 -28.92 20.31 -13.47
N ASP A 44 -29.18 19.23 -14.19
CA ASP A 44 -30.44 18.49 -14.12
C ASP A 44 -30.37 17.21 -13.26
N ASP A 45 -29.20 16.88 -12.70
CA ASP A 45 -29.02 15.66 -11.91
C ASP A 45 -29.47 15.86 -10.46
N ALA A 46 -30.17 14.87 -9.92
CA ALA A 46 -30.43 14.80 -8.49
C ALA A 46 -29.09 14.72 -7.71
N PRO A 47 -28.94 15.45 -6.59
CA PRO A 47 -27.73 15.36 -5.77
C PRO A 47 -27.50 13.95 -5.24
N SER A 48 -26.62 13.18 -5.90
CA SER A 48 -26.30 11.80 -5.54
C SER A 48 -24.80 11.60 -5.44
N ILE A 49 -24.32 11.22 -4.26
CA ILE A 49 -22.90 10.90 -4.07
C ILE A 49 -22.48 9.65 -4.83
N TRP A 50 -23.36 8.67 -4.95
CA TRP A 50 -23.08 7.44 -5.70
C TRP A 50 -22.85 7.74 -7.18
N LEU A 51 -23.68 8.63 -7.75
CA LEU A 51 -23.48 9.12 -9.11
C LEU A 51 -22.17 9.91 -9.24
N ALA A 52 -21.89 10.82 -8.30
CA ALA A 52 -20.65 11.60 -8.32
C ALA A 52 -19.39 10.73 -8.19
N VAL A 53 -19.43 9.65 -7.41
CA VAL A 53 -18.35 8.66 -7.30
C VAL A 53 -18.20 7.88 -8.61
N ALA A 54 -19.32 7.44 -9.21
CA ALA A 54 -19.31 6.74 -10.49
C ALA A 54 -18.77 7.63 -11.64
N ASP A 55 -19.02 8.94 -11.58
CA ASP A 55 -18.56 9.93 -12.54
C ASP A 55 -17.11 10.42 -12.28
N THR A 56 -16.40 9.87 -11.29
CA THR A 56 -14.98 10.21 -11.06
C THR A 56 -14.10 9.80 -12.25
N PRO A 57 -12.96 10.48 -12.49
CA PRO A 57 -12.06 10.12 -13.58
C PRO A 57 -11.67 8.64 -13.56
N ASN A 58 -11.56 8.02 -14.73
CA ASN A 58 -11.05 6.64 -14.84
C ASN A 58 -9.58 6.56 -14.39
N SER A 59 -8.81 7.63 -14.63
CA SER A 59 -7.42 7.75 -14.20
C SER A 59 -7.34 7.98 -12.69
N LEU A 60 -6.65 7.09 -11.98
CA LEU A 60 -6.33 7.28 -10.57
C LEU A 60 -5.42 8.50 -10.35
N ALA A 61 -4.51 8.80 -11.28
CA ALA A 61 -3.66 9.97 -11.19
C ALA A 61 -4.48 11.26 -11.21
N ASP A 62 -5.48 11.35 -12.10
CA ASP A 62 -6.36 12.52 -12.18
C ASP A 62 -7.23 12.64 -10.93
N THR A 63 -7.72 11.51 -10.41
CA THR A 63 -8.47 11.47 -9.15
C THR A 63 -7.63 12.00 -7.99
N VAL A 64 -6.40 11.50 -7.82
CA VAL A 64 -5.48 11.92 -6.74
C VAL A 64 -5.14 13.40 -6.88
N ASN A 65 -4.76 13.84 -8.08
CA ASN A 65 -4.38 15.23 -8.36
C ASN A 65 -5.55 16.19 -8.08
N GLY A 66 -6.77 15.82 -8.48
CA GLY A 66 -7.97 16.61 -8.19
C GLY A 66 -8.19 16.80 -6.69
N VAL A 67 -8.08 15.72 -5.90
CA VAL A 67 -8.21 15.77 -4.44
C VAL A 67 -7.13 16.66 -3.81
N VAL A 68 -5.86 16.46 -4.17
CA VAL A 68 -4.74 17.25 -3.63
C VAL A 68 -4.92 18.74 -3.95
N ASN A 69 -5.30 19.07 -5.19
CA ASN A 69 -5.53 20.45 -5.60
C ASN A 69 -6.68 21.10 -4.81
N ALA A 70 -7.79 20.39 -4.61
CA ALA A 70 -8.92 20.89 -3.83
C ALA A 70 -8.55 21.13 -2.35
N MET A 71 -7.82 20.20 -1.73
CA MET A 71 -7.35 20.34 -0.35
C MET A 71 -6.35 21.49 -0.17
N ASN A 72 -5.49 21.72 -1.17
CA ASN A 72 -4.55 22.85 -1.14
C ASN A 72 -5.25 24.20 -1.34
N ALA A 73 -6.34 24.24 -2.13
CA ALA A 73 -7.12 25.44 -2.38
C ALA A 73 -7.98 25.87 -1.17
N ASP A 74 -8.50 24.91 -0.40
CA ASP A 74 -9.27 25.15 0.82
C ASP A 74 -8.77 24.28 1.98
N LYS A 75 -8.03 24.93 2.89
CA LYS A 75 -7.45 24.28 4.08
C LYS A 75 -8.48 23.72 5.06
N ASN A 76 -9.72 24.22 5.02
CA ASN A 76 -10.80 23.78 5.90
C ASN A 76 -11.67 22.69 5.25
N LEU A 77 -11.47 22.40 3.97
CA LEU A 77 -12.31 21.47 3.22
C LEU A 77 -12.36 20.09 3.89
N LEU A 78 -11.20 19.49 4.16
CA LEU A 78 -11.16 18.16 4.78
C LEU A 78 -11.80 18.15 6.16
N GLN A 79 -11.61 19.20 6.96
CA GLN A 79 -12.25 19.33 8.27
C GLN A 79 -13.77 19.33 8.16
N SER A 80 -14.32 20.08 7.18
CA SER A 80 -15.77 20.13 6.92
C SER A 80 -16.36 18.81 6.40
N LEU A 81 -15.54 17.99 5.73
CA LEU A 81 -15.95 16.68 5.23
C LEU A 81 -15.83 15.58 6.31
N TYR A 82 -14.95 15.76 7.29
CA TYR A 82 -14.61 14.75 8.29
C TYR A 82 -15.41 14.88 9.59
N PHE A 83 -15.63 16.12 10.08
CA PHE A 83 -16.37 16.34 11.32
C PHE A 83 -17.84 16.62 11.07
N ARG A 84 -18.70 16.10 11.94
CA ARG A 84 -20.08 16.58 12.01
C ARG A 84 -20.10 18.01 12.57
N PRO A 85 -21.06 18.86 12.17
CA PRO A 85 -21.14 20.24 12.65
C PRO A 85 -21.41 20.38 14.16
N ASP A 86 -21.99 19.36 14.78
CA ASP A 86 -22.40 19.33 16.19
C ASP A 86 -21.30 18.81 17.15
N ILE A 87 -20.17 18.34 16.62
CA ILE A 87 -19.05 17.84 17.43
C ILE A 87 -18.14 18.99 17.85
N PRO A 88 -17.97 19.23 19.17
CA PRO A 88 -16.99 20.18 19.66
C PRO A 88 -15.58 19.72 19.29
N LEU A 89 -14.77 20.63 18.76
CA LEU A 89 -13.40 20.32 18.38
C LEU A 89 -12.46 20.56 19.57
N GLY A 90 -12.04 19.46 20.20
CA GLY A 90 -11.05 19.45 21.26
C GLY A 90 -9.73 18.81 20.83
N GLU A 91 -8.87 18.55 21.82
CA GLU A 91 -7.58 17.88 21.61
C GLU A 91 -7.72 16.45 21.01
N PRO A 92 -8.69 15.60 21.45
CA PRO A 92 -8.89 14.28 20.85
C PRO A 92 -9.27 14.35 19.36
N GLU A 93 -10.15 15.28 19.01
CA GLU A 93 -10.60 15.49 17.63
C GLU A 93 -9.44 15.98 16.75
N ALA A 94 -8.64 16.92 17.24
CA ALA A 94 -7.44 17.38 16.53
C ALA A 94 -6.48 16.22 16.22
N LYS A 95 -6.19 15.34 17.20
CA LYS A 95 -5.34 14.16 16.99
C LYS A 95 -5.93 13.16 16.01
N ALA A 96 -7.25 12.95 16.06
CA ALA A 96 -7.93 12.07 15.12
C ALA A 96 -7.90 12.64 13.69
N PHE A 97 -8.01 13.97 13.55
CA PHE A 97 -7.89 14.64 12.26
C PHE A 97 -6.49 14.53 11.66
N GLU A 98 -5.45 14.76 12.47
CA GLU A 98 -4.05 14.57 12.05
C GLU A 98 -3.80 13.11 11.60
N THR A 99 -4.36 12.16 12.34
CA THR A 99 -4.30 10.73 11.98
C THR A 99 -5.02 10.44 10.67
N ALA A 100 -6.21 11.00 10.46
CA ALA A 100 -6.95 10.85 9.21
C ALA A 100 -6.19 11.45 8.03
N LEU A 101 -5.60 12.63 8.19
CA LEU A 101 -4.77 13.27 7.17
C LEU A 101 -3.55 12.41 6.82
N ALA A 102 -2.84 11.86 7.82
CA ALA A 102 -1.73 10.95 7.59
C ALA A 102 -2.16 9.69 6.79
N ARG A 103 -3.35 9.15 7.08
CA ARG A 103 -3.91 8.00 6.35
C ARG A 103 -4.31 8.35 4.91
N ILE A 104 -4.87 9.53 4.67
CA ILE A 104 -5.18 10.02 3.31
C ILE A 104 -3.90 10.21 2.50
N ASN A 105 -2.88 10.85 3.08
CA ASN A 105 -1.58 11.04 2.43
C ASN A 105 -0.93 9.69 2.10
N HIS A 106 -1.06 8.71 2.98
CA HIS A 106 -0.60 7.35 2.71
C HIS A 106 -1.40 6.65 1.62
N ALA A 107 -2.72 6.83 1.54
CA ALA A 107 -3.52 6.33 0.42
C ALA A 107 -3.07 6.94 -0.92
N ASN A 108 -2.79 8.24 -0.95
CA ASN A 108 -2.25 8.94 -2.12
C ASN A 108 -0.91 8.32 -2.55
N LEU A 109 0.02 8.18 -1.60
CA LEU A 109 1.32 7.56 -1.86
C LEU A 109 1.16 6.13 -2.36
N LEU A 110 0.36 5.29 -1.70
CA LEU A 110 0.15 3.89 -2.08
C LEU A 110 -0.33 3.74 -3.52
N LEU A 111 -1.21 4.64 -3.99
CA LEU A 111 -1.81 4.55 -5.32
C LEU A 111 -0.99 5.23 -6.42
N THR A 112 -0.07 6.13 -6.07
CA THR A 112 0.74 6.92 -7.03
C THR A 112 2.24 6.64 -6.99
N ASN A 113 2.74 5.94 -5.97
CA ASN A 113 4.16 5.63 -5.83
C ASN A 113 4.63 4.74 -7.00
N ALA A 114 5.40 5.35 -7.88
CA ALA A 114 5.95 4.70 -9.05
C ALA A 114 7.25 3.92 -8.73
N GLU A 115 7.93 4.25 -7.62
CA GLU A 115 9.18 3.59 -7.21
C GLU A 115 8.93 2.15 -6.75
N LEU A 116 7.95 1.95 -5.87
CA LEU A 116 7.41 0.64 -5.52
C LEU A 116 6.01 0.51 -6.14
N PRO A 117 5.87 -0.06 -7.35
CA PRO A 117 4.63 -0.03 -8.14
C PRO A 117 3.60 -1.06 -7.66
N VAL A 118 3.23 -1.02 -6.38
CA VAL A 118 2.25 -1.94 -5.77
C VAL A 118 0.88 -1.80 -6.43
N ASN A 119 0.47 -0.58 -6.79
CA ASN A 119 -0.79 -0.35 -7.49
C ASN A 119 -0.79 -1.00 -8.90
N THR A 120 0.33 -0.89 -9.63
CA THR A 120 0.51 -1.60 -10.90
C THR A 120 0.44 -3.12 -10.70
N ALA A 121 1.09 -3.65 -9.66
CA ALA A 121 1.02 -5.06 -9.33
C ALA A 121 -0.43 -5.50 -9.04
N ASN A 122 -1.19 -4.71 -8.25
CA ASN A 122 -2.60 -4.97 -7.98
C ASN A 122 -3.46 -4.94 -9.25
N ASN A 123 -3.27 -3.98 -10.14
CA ASN A 123 -3.99 -3.95 -11.42
C ASN A 123 -3.67 -5.18 -12.29
N LYS A 124 -2.41 -5.60 -12.31
CA LYS A 124 -2.01 -6.81 -13.02
C LYS A 124 -2.58 -8.10 -12.40
N VAL A 125 -2.61 -8.19 -11.07
CA VAL A 125 -3.28 -9.26 -10.31
C VAL A 125 -4.76 -9.33 -10.69
N LYS A 126 -5.47 -8.19 -10.67
CA LYS A 126 -6.91 -8.11 -11.02
C LYS A 126 -7.21 -8.67 -12.42
N HIS A 127 -6.25 -8.55 -13.34
CA HIS A 127 -6.39 -9.05 -14.71
C HIS A 127 -5.73 -10.43 -14.93
N GLY A 128 -5.11 -11.03 -13.91
CA GLY A 128 -4.45 -12.34 -14.01
C GLY A 128 -3.17 -12.34 -14.87
N LEU A 129 -2.48 -11.20 -14.97
CA LEU A 129 -1.35 -11.03 -15.90
C LEU A 129 -0.02 -10.79 -15.16
N ALA A 130 1.07 -11.37 -15.66
CA ALA A 130 2.47 -10.96 -15.41
C ALA A 130 2.84 -10.67 -13.93
N VAL A 131 2.28 -11.44 -13.01
CA VAL A 131 2.61 -11.44 -11.58
C VAL A 131 2.82 -12.88 -11.13
N SER A 132 3.77 -13.08 -10.23
CA SER A 132 4.03 -14.39 -9.62
C SER A 132 3.91 -14.26 -8.10
N ALA A 133 3.04 -15.06 -7.50
CA ALA A 133 2.92 -15.18 -6.06
C ALA A 133 3.71 -16.40 -5.58
N ARG A 134 4.56 -16.22 -4.57
CA ARG A 134 5.40 -17.30 -4.02
C ARG A 134 5.54 -17.19 -2.51
N ASP A 135 5.75 -18.31 -1.82
CA ASP A 135 5.94 -18.38 -0.36
C ASP A 135 7.05 -19.37 0.04
N ASP A 136 7.92 -19.70 -0.91
CA ASP A 136 9.01 -20.68 -0.83
C ASP A 136 10.41 -20.04 -0.72
N LEU A 137 10.49 -18.71 -0.67
CA LEU A 137 11.75 -17.96 -0.64
C LEU A 137 11.93 -17.25 0.71
N ARG A 138 13.08 -17.46 1.34
CA ARG A 138 13.55 -16.70 2.51
C ARG A 138 14.88 -16.02 2.21
N VAL A 139 14.97 -14.73 2.47
CA VAL A 139 16.17 -13.91 2.30
C VAL A 139 16.29 -13.02 3.51
N GLU A 140 17.45 -13.01 4.16
CA GLU A 140 17.70 -12.17 5.34
C GLU A 140 19.11 -11.58 5.27
N LEU A 141 19.29 -10.39 5.83
CA LEU A 141 20.63 -9.88 6.13
C LEU A 141 21.05 -10.42 7.49
N ILE A 142 22.24 -11.03 7.55
CA ILE A 142 22.85 -11.55 8.77
C ILE A 142 24.25 -10.97 8.92
N THR A 143 24.73 -10.89 10.15
CA THR A 143 26.12 -10.50 10.45
C THR A 143 27.04 -11.68 10.72
N THR A 144 26.47 -12.89 10.84
CA THR A 144 27.24 -14.11 11.05
C THR A 144 27.86 -14.55 9.73
N ALA A 145 29.19 -14.62 9.69
CA ALA A 145 29.91 -15.13 8.52
C ALA A 145 29.70 -16.65 8.39
N PRO A 146 29.67 -17.19 7.15
CA PRO A 146 29.68 -18.63 6.94
C PRO A 146 31.00 -19.25 7.44
N ASP A 147 30.96 -20.53 7.82
CA ASP A 147 32.14 -21.32 8.13
C ASP A 147 32.95 -21.69 6.86
N GLU A 148 34.06 -22.42 7.04
CA GLU A 148 34.93 -22.86 5.92
C GLU A 148 34.19 -23.73 4.87
N ASN A 149 33.08 -24.36 5.25
CA ASN A 149 32.24 -25.16 4.38
C ASN A 149 31.06 -24.37 3.79
N GLY A 150 30.99 -23.05 4.04
CA GLY A 150 29.89 -22.20 3.61
C GLY A 150 28.66 -22.27 4.51
N ASN A 151 28.71 -22.97 5.65
CA ASN A 151 27.54 -23.18 6.49
C ASN A 151 27.30 -22.02 7.46
N ILE A 152 26.02 -21.77 7.75
CA ILE A 152 25.57 -20.77 8.72
C ILE A 152 24.69 -21.48 9.76
N PRO A 153 24.91 -21.28 11.07
CA PRO A 153 24.06 -21.89 12.10
C PRO A 153 22.66 -21.28 12.09
N VAL A 154 21.62 -22.09 12.39
CA VAL A 154 20.22 -21.60 12.53
C VAL A 154 20.12 -20.41 13.48
N SER A 155 20.94 -20.38 14.53
CA SER A 155 20.98 -19.28 15.51
C SER A 155 21.40 -17.93 14.92
N ALA A 156 21.94 -17.87 13.70
CA ALA A 156 22.22 -16.61 13.00
C ALA A 156 20.93 -15.87 12.59
N PHE A 157 19.81 -16.59 12.50
CA PHE A 157 18.49 -16.09 12.09
C PHE A 157 17.57 -15.80 13.29
N ASP A 158 18.12 -15.79 14.52
CA ASP A 158 17.35 -15.43 15.71
C ASP A 158 16.99 -13.95 15.71
N LYS A 159 15.95 -13.62 16.50
CA LYS A 159 15.52 -12.24 16.73
C LYS A 159 16.69 -11.35 17.15
N GLY A 160 16.92 -10.28 16.39
CA GLY A 160 17.97 -9.29 16.64
C GLY A 160 19.34 -9.62 16.06
N LYS A 161 19.51 -10.79 15.43
CA LYS A 161 20.75 -11.17 14.72
C LYS A 161 20.61 -11.13 13.20
N SER A 162 19.36 -11.14 12.71
CA SER A 162 19.05 -11.01 11.30
C SER A 162 17.98 -9.94 11.04
N MET A 163 17.97 -9.44 9.81
CA MET A 163 16.91 -8.59 9.27
C MET A 163 16.26 -9.30 8.09
N PRO A 164 15.01 -9.78 8.22
CA PRO A 164 14.33 -10.45 7.12
C PRO A 164 14.01 -9.47 5.98
N ILE A 165 14.45 -9.83 4.77
CA ILE A 165 14.05 -9.18 3.52
C ILE A 165 12.83 -9.88 2.96
N PHE A 166 12.85 -11.22 2.90
CA PHE A 166 11.73 -12.09 2.52
C PHE A 166 11.58 -13.20 3.57
N ASP A 167 10.42 -13.27 4.21
CA ASP A 167 10.04 -14.28 5.22
C ASP A 167 8.53 -14.56 5.19
N ARG A 168 7.85 -14.06 4.16
CA ARG A 168 6.39 -14.02 4.00
C ARG A 168 6.03 -14.25 2.53
N PRO A 169 4.75 -14.49 2.20
CA PRO A 169 4.31 -14.49 0.82
C PRO A 169 4.77 -13.23 0.07
N LEU A 170 5.24 -13.43 -1.16
CA LEU A 170 5.78 -12.41 -2.03
C LEU A 170 4.93 -12.29 -3.28
N LEU A 171 4.88 -11.08 -3.84
CA LEU A 171 4.33 -10.82 -5.16
C LEU A 171 5.40 -10.17 -6.04
N SER A 172 5.85 -10.88 -7.06
CA SER A 172 6.84 -10.39 -8.01
C SER A 172 6.16 -9.88 -9.28
N LEU A 173 6.59 -8.71 -9.73
CA LEU A 173 6.13 -8.01 -10.91
C LEU A 173 7.32 -7.76 -11.83
N LEU A 174 7.19 -8.19 -13.09
CA LEU A 174 8.08 -7.75 -14.16
C LEU A 174 7.50 -6.48 -14.80
N GLY A 175 8.32 -5.44 -14.88
CA GLY A 175 7.90 -4.14 -15.36
C GLY A 175 9.03 -3.31 -15.95
N ARG A 176 8.67 -2.19 -16.58
CA ARG A 176 9.62 -1.17 -16.99
C ARG A 176 9.69 -0.08 -15.92
N PRO A 177 10.85 0.58 -15.75
CA PRO A 177 10.94 1.71 -14.83
C PRO A 177 9.96 2.83 -15.26
N PRO A 178 9.33 3.54 -14.30
CA PRO A 178 8.49 4.68 -14.63
C PRO A 178 9.26 5.73 -15.45
N GLY A 179 8.62 6.23 -16.51
CA GLY A 179 9.23 7.24 -17.39
C GLY A 179 10.40 6.71 -18.24
N ARG A 180 10.67 5.40 -18.28
CA ARG A 180 11.69 4.80 -19.15
C ARG A 180 11.10 3.68 -20.00
N GLU A 181 11.36 3.74 -21.30
CA GLU A 181 10.87 2.75 -22.27
C GLU A 181 11.79 1.53 -22.42
N LYS A 182 13.00 1.56 -21.85
CA LYS A 182 14.05 0.56 -22.05
C LYS A 182 14.58 0.02 -20.71
N GLY A 183 15.03 -1.23 -20.74
CA GLY A 183 15.36 -1.99 -19.54
C GLY A 183 14.11 -2.61 -18.90
N VAL A 184 14.33 -3.68 -18.14
CA VAL A 184 13.30 -4.42 -17.41
C VAL A 184 13.76 -4.60 -15.98
N GLU A 185 12.84 -4.41 -15.04
CA GLU A 185 13.07 -4.59 -13.61
C GLU A 185 12.11 -5.63 -13.06
N LEU A 186 12.60 -6.41 -12.10
CA LEU A 186 11.79 -7.28 -11.27
C LEU A 186 11.59 -6.57 -9.94
N THR A 187 10.35 -6.24 -9.61
CA THR A 187 9.99 -5.73 -8.28
C THR A 187 9.28 -6.83 -7.51
N THR A 188 9.79 -7.16 -6.33
CA THR A 188 9.18 -8.14 -5.44
C THR A 188 8.65 -7.44 -4.20
N VAL A 189 7.34 -7.49 -4.01
CA VAL A 189 6.64 -6.92 -2.86
C VAL A 189 6.53 -8.00 -1.80
N ARG A 190 6.94 -7.67 -0.57
CA ARG A 190 6.74 -8.51 0.60
C ARG A 190 5.35 -8.25 1.18
N ILE A 191 4.53 -9.29 1.31
CA ILE A 191 3.16 -9.17 1.81
C ILE A 191 3.09 -9.58 3.27
N ASP A 192 3.15 -8.58 4.16
CA ASP A 192 2.83 -8.77 5.56
C ASP A 192 1.33 -8.57 5.79
N VAL A 193 0.55 -9.66 5.70
CA VAL A 193 -0.92 -9.64 5.75
C VAL A 193 -1.48 -8.80 6.92
N PRO A 194 -0.99 -8.91 8.17
CA PRO A 194 -1.47 -8.06 9.26
C PRO A 194 -1.28 -6.56 8.99
N SER A 195 -0.13 -6.15 8.45
CA SER A 195 0.13 -4.75 8.11
C SER A 195 -0.76 -4.27 6.96
N VAL A 196 -0.89 -5.09 5.91
CA VAL A 196 -1.74 -4.79 4.74
C VAL A 196 -3.21 -4.62 5.13
N LEU A 197 -3.73 -5.51 5.99
CA LEU A 197 -5.10 -5.40 6.50
C LEU A 197 -5.27 -4.21 7.46
N SER A 198 -4.24 -3.87 8.23
CA SER A 198 -4.27 -2.69 9.08
C SER A 198 -4.35 -1.40 8.27
N GLU A 199 -3.61 -1.32 7.16
CA GLU A 199 -3.75 -0.21 6.19
C GLU A 199 -5.15 -0.15 5.59
N ALA A 200 -5.74 -1.30 5.21
CA ALA A 200 -7.11 -1.36 4.70
C ALA A 200 -8.12 -0.79 5.71
N TRP A 201 -7.99 -1.16 6.98
CA TRP A 201 -8.80 -0.63 8.08
C TRP A 201 -8.59 0.89 8.26
N MET A 202 -7.34 1.37 8.18
CA MET A 202 -7.06 2.82 8.24
C MET A 202 -7.86 3.59 7.19
N PHE A 203 -7.84 3.14 5.93
CA PHE A 203 -8.57 3.81 4.85
C PHE A 203 -10.09 3.70 5.03
N ALA A 204 -10.58 2.51 5.40
CA ALA A 204 -12.00 2.28 5.65
C ALA A 204 -12.54 3.14 6.80
N SER A 205 -11.76 3.36 7.86
CA SER A 205 -12.16 4.22 8.98
C SER A 205 -12.39 5.66 8.53
N VAL A 206 -11.46 6.24 7.77
CA VAL A 206 -11.59 7.61 7.23
C VAL A 206 -12.76 7.70 6.24
N TYR A 207 -12.89 6.71 5.35
CA TYR A 207 -14.01 6.62 4.42
C TYR A 207 -15.34 6.65 5.16
N SER A 208 -15.48 5.82 6.20
CA SER A 208 -16.74 5.67 6.94
C SER A 208 -17.15 6.98 7.64
N THR A 209 -16.19 7.71 8.21
CA THR A 209 -16.42 9.01 8.84
C THR A 209 -16.92 10.03 7.82
N ILE A 210 -16.24 10.18 6.68
CA ILE A 210 -16.61 11.13 5.62
C ILE A 210 -17.97 10.76 5.03
N PHE A 211 -18.20 9.48 4.80
CA PHE A 211 -19.46 8.97 4.29
C PHE A 211 -20.62 9.31 5.24
N HIS A 212 -20.44 9.13 6.56
CA HIS A 212 -21.46 9.48 7.55
C HIS A 212 -21.79 10.97 7.50
N VAL A 213 -20.79 11.87 7.55
CA VAL A 213 -21.03 13.33 7.51
C VAL A 213 -21.82 13.71 6.26
N ARG A 214 -21.50 13.10 5.12
CA ARG A 214 -22.24 13.33 3.89
C ARG A 214 -23.65 12.74 3.93
N ALA A 215 -23.83 11.55 4.47
CA ALA A 215 -25.13 10.90 4.59
C ALA A 215 -26.06 11.73 5.47
N LEU A 216 -25.57 12.24 6.61
CA LEU A 216 -26.30 13.17 7.47
C LEU A 216 -26.76 14.42 6.72
N LYS A 217 -25.88 15.01 5.90
CA LYS A 217 -26.24 16.17 5.06
C LYS A 217 -27.31 15.84 4.00
N HIS A 218 -27.35 14.61 3.51
CA HIS A 218 -28.31 14.17 2.49
C HIS A 218 -29.68 13.84 3.09
N PHE A 219 -29.71 13.08 4.18
CA PHE A 219 -30.95 12.59 4.80
C PHE A 219 -31.51 13.55 5.87
N GLY A 220 -30.69 14.44 6.43
CA GLY A 220 -31.09 15.42 7.44
C GLY A 220 -31.41 14.85 8.82
N SER A 221 -31.27 13.52 9.02
CA SER A 221 -31.54 12.83 10.27
C SER A 221 -30.58 11.66 10.48
N ASP A 222 -30.24 11.41 11.75
CA ASP A 222 -29.44 10.27 12.19
C ASP A 222 -30.23 8.94 12.16
N GLU A 223 -31.57 8.97 12.12
CA GLU A 223 -32.42 7.78 12.23
C GLU A 223 -32.28 6.79 11.06
N LEU A 224 -31.86 7.28 9.89
CA LEU A 224 -31.74 6.50 8.66
C LEU A 224 -30.29 6.16 8.29
N ILE A 225 -29.32 6.54 9.13
CA ILE A 225 -27.89 6.35 8.85
C ILE A 225 -27.22 5.57 9.98
N ALA A 226 -26.16 4.85 9.63
CA ALA A 226 -25.35 4.16 10.64
C ALA A 226 -24.75 5.17 11.64
N PRO A 227 -24.56 4.79 12.91
CA PRO A 227 -23.98 5.68 13.92
C PRO A 227 -22.66 6.32 13.48
N TYR A 228 -22.40 7.54 13.94
CA TYR A 228 -21.13 8.20 13.66
C TYR A 228 -19.98 7.37 14.26
N PRO A 229 -18.97 6.99 13.47
CA PRO A 229 -17.91 6.12 13.96
C PRO A 229 -17.07 6.82 15.01
N ALA A 230 -16.54 6.04 15.95
CA ALA A 230 -15.49 6.52 16.83
C ALA A 230 -14.28 6.95 16.00
N LEU A 231 -13.69 8.11 16.33
CA LEU A 231 -12.60 8.70 15.58
C LEU A 231 -11.25 8.15 16.08
N PRO A 232 -10.57 7.26 15.33
CA PRO A 232 -9.37 6.64 15.83
C PRO A 232 -8.20 7.62 15.82
N VAL A 233 -7.52 7.79 16.96
CA VAL A 233 -6.28 8.58 17.10
C VAL A 233 -5.02 7.81 16.70
N GLY A 234 -5.18 6.57 16.21
CA GLY A 234 -4.08 5.72 15.80
C GLY A 234 -4.56 4.34 15.34
N PRO A 235 -3.64 3.50 14.84
CA PRO A 235 -2.28 3.87 14.45
C PRO A 235 -2.24 4.78 13.21
N ALA A 236 -1.19 5.58 13.09
CA ALA A 236 -0.75 6.22 11.86
C ALA A 236 0.07 5.23 11.00
N PRO A 237 0.14 5.41 9.67
CA PRO A 237 0.87 4.50 8.78
C PRO A 237 2.32 4.22 9.22
N ALA A 238 3.06 5.26 9.62
CA ALA A 238 4.43 5.15 10.10
C ALA A 238 4.59 4.22 11.31
N GLN A 239 3.60 4.13 12.20
CA GLN A 239 3.67 3.27 13.38
C GLN A 239 3.56 1.78 13.02
N ILE A 240 3.02 1.46 11.84
CA ILE A 240 2.92 0.07 11.36
C ILE A 240 4.11 -0.30 10.46
N LEU A 241 4.47 0.61 9.55
CA LEU A 241 5.33 0.30 8.41
C LEU A 241 6.81 0.62 8.64
N THR A 242 7.16 1.51 9.58
CA THR A 242 8.54 1.93 9.80
C THR A 242 9.42 0.75 10.23
N GLY A 243 10.63 0.69 9.67
CA GLY A 243 11.63 -0.33 10.00
C GLY A 243 11.38 -1.71 9.38
N ARG A 244 10.42 -1.81 8.45
CA ARG A 244 10.12 -3.06 7.73
C ARG A 244 10.51 -2.93 6.26
N VAL A 245 11.01 -4.03 5.70
CA VAL A 245 11.17 -4.16 4.25
C VAL A 245 9.80 -4.39 3.61
N GLU A 246 9.44 -3.53 2.68
CA GLU A 246 8.20 -3.60 1.89
C GLU A 246 8.44 -4.32 0.55
N GLY A 247 9.67 -4.29 0.04
CA GLY A 247 10.01 -4.99 -1.18
C GLY A 247 11.46 -4.81 -1.61
N LEU A 248 11.76 -5.40 -2.77
CA LEU A 248 13.06 -5.39 -3.42
C LEU A 248 12.89 -5.01 -4.89
N ARG A 249 13.76 -4.16 -5.40
CA ARG A 249 13.96 -3.93 -6.83
C ARG A 249 15.24 -4.61 -7.29
N THR A 250 15.14 -5.33 -8.40
CA THR A 250 16.29 -5.91 -9.11
C THR A 250 16.25 -5.52 -10.58
N VAL A 251 17.40 -5.15 -11.14
CA VAL A 251 17.55 -4.91 -12.59
C VAL A 251 17.70 -6.26 -13.29
N VAL A 252 16.88 -6.52 -14.30
CA VAL A 252 16.93 -7.77 -15.08
C VAL A 252 17.70 -7.56 -16.37
N THR A 253 17.50 -6.43 -17.03
CA THR A 253 18.20 -6.11 -18.28
C THR A 253 18.77 -4.71 -18.27
N THR A 254 19.90 -4.53 -18.95
CA THR A 254 20.41 -3.20 -19.29
C THR A 254 19.52 -2.56 -20.37
N PRO A 255 19.29 -1.24 -20.30
CA PRO A 255 18.69 -0.49 -21.39
C PRO A 255 19.43 -0.69 -22.72
N ALA A 256 18.69 -0.93 -23.79
CA ALA A 256 19.26 -1.18 -25.13
C ALA A 256 19.99 0.04 -25.73
N ASP A 257 19.83 1.23 -25.16
CA ASP A 257 20.56 2.44 -25.54
C ASP A 257 21.87 2.64 -24.77
N GLY A 258 22.28 1.67 -23.95
CA GLY A 258 23.51 1.75 -23.17
C GLY A 258 23.42 2.66 -21.96
N SER A 259 22.24 3.23 -21.64
CA SER A 259 22.04 3.96 -20.39
C SER A 259 22.09 3.01 -19.19
N GLU A 260 22.50 3.52 -18.02
CA GLU A 260 22.52 2.71 -16.81
C GLU A 260 21.09 2.41 -16.31
N GLY A 261 20.86 1.15 -15.95
CA GLY A 261 19.67 0.73 -15.20
C GLY A 261 19.62 1.40 -13.83
N ARG A 262 18.44 1.45 -13.20
CA ARG A 262 18.33 1.99 -11.83
C ARG A 262 19.04 1.04 -10.86
N GLN A 263 19.55 1.54 -9.74
CA GLN A 263 20.20 0.67 -8.77
C GLN A 263 19.22 -0.34 -8.15
N PRO A 264 19.63 -1.62 -7.97
CA PRO A 264 18.86 -2.55 -7.17
C PRO A 264 18.86 -2.09 -5.70
N GLY A 265 17.88 -2.55 -4.91
CA GLY A 265 17.81 -2.17 -3.51
C GLY A 265 16.48 -2.43 -2.83
N LEU A 266 16.42 -2.10 -1.55
CA LEU A 266 15.28 -2.37 -0.68
C LEU A 266 14.35 -1.17 -0.58
N PHE A 267 13.06 -1.45 -0.60
CA PHE A 267 12.04 -0.48 -0.24
C PHE A 267 11.70 -0.64 1.24
N LEU A 268 11.76 0.47 1.96
CA LEU A 268 11.21 0.64 3.29
C LEU A 268 10.15 1.74 3.22
N TYR A 269 9.35 1.88 4.28
CA TYR A 269 8.37 2.94 4.36
C TYR A 269 9.01 4.32 4.11
N ASN A 270 8.59 5.00 3.04
CA ASN A 270 9.10 6.30 2.56
C ASN A 270 10.61 6.37 2.28
N THR A 271 11.30 5.24 2.10
CA THR A 271 12.75 5.24 1.88
C THR A 271 13.17 4.11 0.94
N PHE A 272 14.16 4.39 0.09
CA PHE A 272 14.83 3.38 -0.72
C PHE A 272 16.29 3.27 -0.30
N ILE A 273 16.75 2.06 -0.03
CA ILE A 273 18.16 1.78 0.28
C ILE A 273 18.78 1.10 -0.95
N PRO A 274 19.63 1.80 -1.72
CA PRO A 274 20.35 1.18 -2.83
C PRO A 274 21.30 0.10 -2.30
N MET A 275 21.48 -0.95 -3.07
CA MET A 275 22.38 -2.05 -2.75
C MET A 275 23.33 -2.31 -3.92
N HIS A 276 24.54 -2.71 -3.58
CA HIS A 276 25.46 -3.35 -4.51
C HIS A 276 25.44 -4.85 -4.23
N ILE A 277 25.16 -5.64 -5.27
CA ILE A 277 25.20 -7.10 -5.17
C ILE A 277 26.48 -7.53 -5.85
N ASP A 278 27.42 -8.01 -5.06
CA ASP A 278 28.64 -8.63 -5.55
C ASP A 278 28.33 -10.08 -5.95
N TYR A 279 28.29 -10.33 -7.26
CA TYR A 279 28.07 -11.67 -7.80
C TYR A 279 29.38 -12.48 -7.91
N GLU A 280 30.54 -11.84 -7.83
CA GLU A 280 31.84 -12.48 -8.00
C GLU A 280 32.28 -13.22 -6.74
N THR A 281 31.91 -12.71 -5.56
CA THR A 281 32.25 -13.31 -4.26
C THR A 281 31.14 -14.19 -3.66
N GLY A 282 30.12 -14.52 -4.46
CA GLY A 282 29.01 -15.35 -4.03
C GLY A 282 29.44 -16.75 -3.58
N VAL A 283 29.00 -17.16 -2.40
CA VAL A 283 29.24 -18.51 -1.86
C VAL A 283 27.92 -19.28 -1.69
N SER A 284 27.96 -20.60 -1.88
CA SER A 284 26.84 -21.50 -1.60
C SER A 284 27.17 -22.38 -0.40
N GLY A 285 26.23 -22.56 0.52
CA GLY A 285 26.35 -23.50 1.63
C GLY A 285 25.01 -23.80 2.32
N GLY A 286 25.07 -24.49 3.46
CA GLY A 286 23.89 -24.97 4.18
C GLY A 286 23.53 -24.11 5.40
N VAL A 287 22.25 -24.10 5.76
CA VAL A 287 21.84 -23.73 7.11
C VAL A 287 21.85 -25.00 7.97
N VAL A 288 22.70 -25.03 8.98
CA VAL A 288 22.94 -26.23 9.82
C VAL A 288 22.39 -26.02 11.22
N ALA A 289 21.95 -27.10 11.86
CA ALA A 289 21.70 -27.10 13.30
C ALA A 289 23.03 -26.76 13.99
N GLY A 290 23.05 -25.60 14.67
CA GLY A 290 24.21 -25.16 15.45
C GLY A 290 24.40 -26.00 16.70
#